data_AF-A0A200QKG2-F1
#
_entry.id   AF-A0A200QKG2-F1
#
_cell.length_a   1.000
_cell.length_b   1.000
_cell.length_c   1.000
_cell.angle_alpha   90.00
_cell.angle_beta   90.00
_cell.angle_gamma   90.00
#
_symmetry.space_group_name_H-M   'P 1'
#
loop_
_entity.id
_entity.type
_entity.pdbx_description
1 polymer ?
#
loop_
_entity_poly.entity_id
_entity_poly.type
_entity_poly.pdbx_seq_one_letter_code
_entity_poly.pdbx_strand_id
1 'polypeptide(L)'
;MTWLDMQPRDSVLFISFGSGGALSAEQITELACGLEMSLQRFIWVVRKPFEDAAAARTFFSVGAEHNNFAEYFPDGFLSRIKE
;
A
#
# COMPACT_ATOMS: atom_id res chain seq x y z
N MET A 1 -17.34 -2.55 -3.96
CA MET A 1 -17.63 -1.36 -3.13
C MET A 1 -18.35 -1.70 -1.84
N THR A 2 -19.01 -2.85 -1.73
CA THR A 2 -19.77 -3.29 -0.55
C THR A 2 -19.05 -3.13 0.80
N TRP A 3 -17.73 -3.33 0.87
CA TRP A 3 -16.97 -3.05 2.09
C TRP A 3 -17.03 -1.58 2.52
N LEU A 4 -16.81 -0.66 1.58
CA LEU A 4 -16.82 0.79 1.85
C LEU A 4 -18.23 1.26 2.22
N ASP A 5 -19.25 0.67 1.60
CA ASP A 5 -20.65 0.97 1.87
C ASP A 5 -21.08 0.61 3.32
N MET A 6 -20.34 -0.29 3.99
CA MET A 6 -20.58 -0.67 5.38
C MET A 6 -19.88 0.24 6.41
N GLN A 7 -19.03 1.17 5.96
CA GLN A 7 -18.25 2.00 6.88
C GLN A 7 -19.02 3.27 7.28
N PRO A 8 -18.79 3.81 8.49
CA PRO A 8 -19.32 5.12 8.86
C PRO A 8 -18.88 6.21 7.86
N ARG A 9 -19.71 7.22 7.68
CA ARG A 9 -19.39 8.35 6.81
C ARG A 9 -18.11 9.04 7.28
N ASP A 10 -17.28 9.45 6.32
CA ASP A 10 -16.02 10.19 6.55
C ASP A 10 -15.02 9.47 7.48
N SER A 11 -15.06 8.13 7.53
CA SER A 11 -14.24 7.33 8.47
C SER A 11 -13.15 6.47 7.82
N VAL A 12 -13.01 6.52 6.49
CA VAL A 12 -12.05 5.71 5.73
C VAL A 12 -11.03 6.60 5.03
N LEU A 13 -9.75 6.35 5.31
CA LEU A 13 -8.64 7.01 4.64
C LEU A 13 -8.34 6.35 3.29
N PHE A 14 -8.40 7.10 2.21
CA PHE A 14 -7.94 6.63 0.90
C PHE A 14 -6.49 7.06 0.66
N ILE A 15 -5.62 6.11 0.35
CA ILE A 15 -4.18 6.33 0.18
C ILE A 15 -3.76 5.88 -1.21
N SER A 16 -3.29 6.83 -2.01
CA SER A 16 -2.71 6.57 -3.33
C SER A 16 -1.63 7.60 -3.62
N PHE A 17 -0.48 7.14 -4.11
CA PHE A 17 0.62 8.00 -4.54
C PHE A 17 0.49 8.37 -6.04
N GLY A 18 -0.70 8.27 -6.61
CA GLY A 18 -0.98 8.63 -8.00
C GLY A 18 -0.37 7.64 -9.01
N SER A 19 -0.40 8.04 -10.28
CA SER A 19 0.05 7.18 -11.40
C SER A 19 1.56 7.06 -11.51
N GLY A 20 2.31 8.01 -10.97
CA GLY A 20 3.77 8.06 -11.01
C GLY A 20 4.41 8.23 -9.63
N GLY A 21 3.73 7.83 -8.56
CA GLY A 21 4.34 7.72 -7.24
C GLY A 21 4.54 6.26 -6.89
N ALA A 22 5.77 5.93 -6.53
CA ALA A 22 6.14 4.65 -5.94
C ALA A 22 6.87 4.97 -4.62
N LEU A 23 6.82 4.02 -3.69
CA LEU A 23 7.53 4.09 -2.40
C LEU A 23 8.70 3.10 -2.44
N SER A 24 9.75 3.32 -1.66
CA SER A 24 10.76 2.29 -1.42
C SER A 24 10.16 1.17 -0.54
N ALA A 25 10.83 0.01 -0.47
CA ALA A 25 10.39 -1.07 0.41
C ALA A 25 10.30 -0.61 1.88
N GLU A 26 11.32 0.11 2.36
CA GLU A 26 11.35 0.71 3.70
C GLU A 26 10.18 1.67 3.94
N GLN A 27 9.87 2.54 2.96
CA GLN A 27 8.73 3.45 3.07
C GLN A 27 7.38 2.73 3.10
N ILE A 28 7.23 1.62 2.37
CA ILE A 28 6.04 0.77 2.45
C ILE A 28 5.92 0.15 3.86
N THR A 29 7.01 -0.38 4.41
CA THR A 29 7.02 -0.97 5.75
C THR A 29 6.65 0.05 6.84
N GLU A 30 7.26 1.23 6.81
CA GLU A 30 6.97 2.31 7.78
C GLU A 30 5.53 2.80 7.66
N LEU A 31 5.03 2.97 6.43
CA LEU A 31 3.64 3.36 6.22
C LEU A 31 2.66 2.30 6.71
N ALA A 32 2.95 1.02 6.49
CA ALA A 32 2.12 -0.09 6.99
C ALA A 32 2.09 -0.12 8.53
N CYS A 33 3.24 0.06 9.18
CA CYS A 33 3.34 0.17 10.64
C CYS A 33 2.52 1.36 11.17
N GLY A 34 2.68 2.53 10.57
CA GLY A 34 1.93 3.73 10.95
C GLY A 34 0.41 3.57 10.76
N LEU A 35 -0.02 2.94 9.67
CA LEU A 35 -1.43 2.65 9.42
C LEU A 35 -2.00 1.70 10.47
N GLU A 36 -1.28 0.63 10.80
CA GLU A 36 -1.66 -0.31 11.86
C GLU A 36 -1.79 0.38 13.22
N MET A 37 -0.81 1.21 13.60
CA MET A 37 -0.81 1.95 14.85
C MET A 37 -1.90 3.03 14.92
N SER A 38 -2.33 3.58 13.76
CA SER A 38 -3.34 4.63 13.70
C SER A 38 -4.76 4.15 14.04
N LEU A 39 -5.00 2.83 13.94
CA LEU A 39 -6.31 2.19 14.07
C LEU A 39 -7.39 2.79 13.15
N GLN A 40 -6.97 3.50 12.10
CA GLN A 40 -7.89 4.05 11.10
C GLN A 40 -8.24 2.98 10.08
N ARG A 41 -9.47 3.03 9.58
CA ARG A 41 -9.85 2.24 8.41
C ARG A 41 -9.26 2.89 7.19
N PHE A 42 -8.71 2.09 6.27
CA PHE A 42 -8.09 2.64 5.08
C PHE A 42 -8.30 1.76 3.86
N ILE A 43 -8.21 2.39 2.69
CA ILE A 43 -8.03 1.73 1.40
C ILE A 43 -6.69 2.25 0.86
N TRP A 44 -5.73 1.35 0.69
CA TRP A 44 -4.41 1.71 0.20
C TRP A 44 -4.10 0.99 -1.12
N VAL A 45 -3.82 1.78 -2.16
CA VAL A 45 -3.35 1.28 -3.46
C VAL A 45 -1.84 1.14 -3.41
N VAL A 46 -1.36 -0.10 -3.31
CA VAL A 46 0.06 -0.45 -3.18
C VAL A 46 0.63 -0.79 -4.56
N ARG A 47 1.89 -0.40 -4.79
CA ARG A 47 2.66 -0.70 -6.02
C ARG A 47 4.00 -1.29 -5.65
N LYS A 48 4.66 -1.94 -6.62
CA LYS A 48 5.99 -2.52 -6.41
C LYS A 48 6.95 -1.40 -5.96
N PRO A 49 7.79 -1.64 -4.94
CA PRO A 49 8.72 -0.64 -4.51
C PRO A 49 9.75 -0.33 -5.60
N PHE A 50 10.26 0.90 -5.59
CA PHE A 50 11.44 1.23 -6.39
C PHE A 50 12.71 0.79 -5.65
N GLU A 51 13.69 0.27 -6.37
CA GLU A 51 14.99 -0.10 -5.82
C GLU A 51 15.92 1.11 -5.66
N ASP A 52 15.80 2.11 -6.55
CA ASP A 52 16.51 3.39 -6.46
C ASP A 52 15.64 4.57 -6.96
N ALA A 53 16.08 5.80 -6.68
CA ALA A 53 15.34 7.01 -7.05
C ALA A 53 15.24 7.24 -8.57
N ALA A 54 16.14 6.67 -9.37
CA ALA A 54 16.06 6.72 -10.83
C ALA A 54 15.02 5.73 -11.36
N ALA A 55 14.92 4.55 -10.75
CA ALA A 55 13.96 3.49 -11.01
C ALA A 55 12.54 3.88 -10.63
N ALA A 56 12.38 4.80 -9.66
CA ALA A 56 11.12 5.47 -9.45
C ALA A 56 10.62 6.03 -10.80
N ARG A 57 11.45 6.78 -11.55
CA ARG A 57 11.02 7.43 -12.81
C ARG A 57 10.60 6.48 -13.94
N THR A 58 10.92 5.18 -13.86
CA THR A 58 10.53 4.12 -14.82
C THR A 58 9.23 3.40 -14.42
N PHE A 59 8.24 4.16 -13.95
CA PHE A 59 6.96 3.70 -13.38
C PHE A 59 6.08 2.78 -14.24
N PHE A 60 6.35 2.63 -15.54
CA PHE A 60 5.50 1.88 -16.49
C PHE A 60 6.14 0.58 -16.97
N SER A 61 6.86 -0.14 -16.11
CA SER A 61 7.30 -1.51 -16.41
C SER A 61 6.10 -2.45 -16.49
N VAL A 62 5.46 -2.44 -17.66
CA VAL A 62 4.43 -3.41 -18.08
C VAL A 62 5.09 -4.80 -18.09
N GLY A 63 4.64 -5.70 -17.22
CA GLY A 63 4.97 -7.14 -17.32
C GLY A 63 5.81 -7.79 -16.20
N ALA A 64 5.88 -7.23 -14.99
CA ALA A 64 6.48 -7.98 -13.86
C ALA A 64 5.45 -8.95 -13.25
N GLU A 65 5.51 -10.20 -13.70
CA GLU A 65 4.47 -11.24 -13.57
C GLU A 65 4.29 -11.87 -12.18
N HIS A 66 5.07 -11.58 -11.15
CA HIS A 66 4.83 -12.11 -9.80
C HIS A 66 5.22 -11.08 -8.74
N ASN A 67 4.26 -10.28 -8.30
CA ASN A 67 4.47 -9.30 -7.24
C ASN A 67 4.10 -9.94 -5.89
N ASN A 68 5.10 -10.49 -5.19
CA ASN A 68 4.91 -10.88 -3.79
C ASN A 68 4.99 -9.64 -2.89
N PHE A 69 3.91 -8.85 -2.85
CA PHE A 69 3.84 -7.66 -2.00
C PHE A 69 4.01 -7.98 -0.51
N ALA A 70 3.80 -9.24 -0.10
CA ALA A 70 3.93 -9.66 1.30
C ALA A 70 5.33 -9.44 1.87
N GLU A 71 6.37 -9.42 1.02
CA GLU A 71 7.76 -9.21 1.43
C GLU A 71 8.02 -7.80 2.00
N TYR A 72 7.20 -6.81 1.62
CA TYR A 72 7.41 -5.41 2.01
C TYR A 72 6.57 -4.99 3.22
N PHE A 73 5.72 -5.88 3.72
CA PHE A 73 4.85 -5.61 4.85
C PHE A 73 5.41 -6.20 6.14
N PRO A 74 5.11 -5.58 7.30
CA PRO A 74 5.40 -6.19 8.59
C PRO A 74 4.80 -7.60 8.72
N ASP A 75 5.46 -8.46 9.48
CA ASP A 75 5.03 -9.84 9.66
C ASP A 75 3.57 -9.93 10.15
N GLY A 76 2.79 -10.74 9.44
CA GLY A 76 1.37 -10.96 9.72
C GLY A 76 0.45 -9.77 9.42
N PHE A 77 0.95 -8.66 8.88
CA PHE A 77 0.15 -7.47 8.56
C PHE A 77 -1.07 -7.81 7.71
N LEU A 78 -0.85 -8.51 6.58
CA LEU A 78 -1.93 -8.89 5.66
C LEU A 78 -3.01 -9.78 6.30
N SER A 79 -2.66 -10.54 7.33
CA SER A 79 -3.63 -11.35 8.07
C SER A 79 -4.46 -10.50 9.04
N ARG A 80 -3.91 -9.40 9.55
CA ARG A 80 -4.60 -8.49 10.48
C ARG A 80 -5.49 -7.47 9.78
N ILE A 81 -5.19 -7.10 8.53
CA ILE A 81 -5.90 -6.05 7.80
C ILE A 81 -6.95 -6.56 6.78
N LYS A 82 -7.13 -7.88 6.66
CA LYS A 82 -8.14 -8.49 5.80
C LYS A 82 -9.47 -8.59 6.54
N GLU A 83 -10.26 -7.51 6.55
CA GLU A 83 -11.70 -7.58 6.87
C GLU A 83 -12.45 -6.35 6.33
#